data_AF-A0A966IRU9-F1
#
_entry.id   AF-A0A966IRU9-F1
#
_cell.length_a   1.000
_cell.length_b   1.000
_cell.length_c   1.000
_cell.angle_alpha   90.00
_cell.angle_beta   90.00
_cell.angle_gamma   90.00
#
_symmetry.space_group_name_H-M   'P 1'
#
loop_
_entity.id
_entity.type
_entity.pdbx_description
1 polymer ?
#
loop_
_entity_poly.entity_id
_entity_poly.type
_entity_poly.pdbx_seq_one_letter_code
_entity_poly.pdbx_strand_id
1 'polypeptide(L)'
;SPNDLVNDEQISLDLPGSGPWTPKNYSNKFSGEVTLSKAFSESLNIPAIKISESIGRDYVSELAKRFGLFSNPSNGPAIALGTSEATLIDLVGAYATILNSGYKVEPFGWETLKLKKNKREPLMAKSEAPDKQIISSKTAEDLIFMMSEVIRNGTGKRAQLLNWEVAGKTGTSQSARDAWFIGFSKNYIAGVWIGYDNNTPLRGVTGGGLPADIWRTAMEEIHSNLIPTPLLTNKMYTGLGTNNIKVIGEPSSFGKSLGRFFNRLFNSN
;
A
#
# COMPACT_ATOMS: atom_id res chain seq x y z
N SER A 1 -4.68 -8.59 12.49
CA SER A 1 -5.52 -7.40 12.37
C SER A 1 -4.63 -6.18 12.37
N PRO A 2 -5.13 -4.99 12.02
CA PRO A 2 -4.38 -3.73 12.18
C PRO A 2 -3.77 -3.51 13.58
N ASN A 3 -4.36 -4.13 14.62
CA ASN A 3 -3.90 -4.06 16.01
C ASN A 3 -2.94 -5.17 16.41
N ASP A 4 -2.62 -6.10 15.51
CA ASP A 4 -1.60 -7.12 15.81
C ASP A 4 -0.26 -6.43 15.97
N LEU A 5 0.59 -7.01 16.81
CA LEU A 5 1.87 -6.42 17.18
C LEU A 5 2.99 -6.93 16.28
N VAL A 6 4.05 -6.14 16.16
CA VAL A 6 5.29 -6.50 15.49
C VAL A 6 6.44 -5.74 16.15
N ASN A 7 7.57 -6.43 16.34
CA ASN A 7 8.75 -5.82 16.96
C ASN A 7 9.62 -5.10 15.93
N ASP A 8 9.72 -3.79 16.07
CA ASP A 8 10.71 -2.95 15.42
C ASP A 8 12.00 -2.92 16.25
N GLU A 9 12.84 -3.93 16.06
CA GLU A 9 14.16 -4.11 16.69
C GLU A 9 15.11 -4.71 15.64
N GLN A 10 16.42 -4.49 15.83
CA GLN A 10 17.44 -4.91 14.88
C GLN A 10 17.26 -6.36 14.40
N ILE A 11 17.41 -6.56 13.09
CA ILE A 11 17.46 -7.88 12.46
C ILE A 11 18.70 -7.94 11.59
N SER A 12 19.33 -9.11 11.56
CA SER A 12 20.39 -9.45 10.61
C SER A 12 20.01 -10.76 9.93
N LEU A 13 20.00 -10.75 8.60
CA LEU A 13 19.68 -11.91 7.78
C LEU A 13 20.95 -12.37 7.08
N ASP A 14 21.30 -13.65 7.19
CA ASP A 14 22.43 -14.18 6.44
C ASP A 14 22.00 -14.48 5.00
N LEU A 15 22.67 -13.84 4.04
CA LEU A 15 22.35 -13.96 2.62
C LEU A 15 23.38 -14.87 1.94
N PRO A 16 22.95 -15.99 1.33
CA PRO A 16 23.85 -16.87 0.60
C PRO A 16 24.72 -16.10 -0.40
N GLY A 17 26.04 -16.20 -0.23
CA GLY A 17 27.03 -15.54 -1.11
C GLY A 17 27.23 -14.03 -0.89
N SER A 18 26.49 -13.38 0.02
CA SER A 18 26.62 -11.94 0.29
C SER A 18 26.88 -11.60 1.77
N GLY A 19 26.80 -12.59 2.67
CA GLY A 19 27.02 -12.42 4.10
C GLY A 19 25.83 -11.75 4.82
N PRO A 20 26.02 -11.27 6.05
CA PRO A 20 24.93 -10.72 6.85
C PRO A 20 24.46 -9.38 6.31
N TRP A 21 23.14 -9.26 6.12
CA TRP A 21 22.45 -8.03 5.79
C TRP A 21 21.68 -7.50 6.99
N THR A 22 22.04 -6.29 7.44
CA THR A 22 21.45 -5.60 8.59
C THR A 22 20.75 -4.32 8.13
N PRO A 23 19.46 -4.39 7.77
CA PRO A 23 18.68 -3.23 7.34
C PRO A 23 18.47 -2.22 8.48
N LYS A 24 18.08 -1.00 8.13
CA LYS A 24 17.75 0.08 9.07
C LYS A 24 16.45 0.78 8.69
N ASN A 25 15.74 1.31 9.69
CA ASN A 25 14.69 2.29 9.45
C ASN A 25 15.26 3.60 8.92
N TYR A 26 14.46 4.34 8.17
CA TYR A 26 14.85 5.66 7.66
C TYR A 26 15.29 6.62 8.78
N SER A 27 14.65 6.55 9.95
CA SER A 27 14.97 7.35 11.13
C SER A 27 16.25 6.93 11.87
N ASN A 28 16.84 5.78 11.53
CA ASN A 28 17.90 5.08 12.28
C ASN A 28 17.53 4.79 13.76
N LYS A 29 16.24 4.77 14.10
CA LYS A 29 15.74 4.44 15.44
C LYS A 29 14.81 3.23 15.38
N PHE A 30 14.70 2.56 16.52
CA PHE A 30 13.78 1.45 16.76
C PHE A 30 12.61 1.94 17.61
N SER A 31 11.40 1.52 17.27
CA SER A 31 10.16 1.84 17.97
C SER A 31 9.74 0.75 18.96
N GLY A 32 10.47 -0.37 19.04
CA GLY A 32 10.10 -1.50 19.90
C GLY A 32 8.86 -2.22 19.40
N GLU A 33 8.06 -2.76 20.30
CA GLU A 33 6.79 -3.40 19.93
C GLU A 33 5.75 -2.36 19.50
N VAL A 34 5.24 -2.48 18.28
CA VAL A 34 4.25 -1.56 17.69
C VAL A 34 3.12 -2.35 17.03
N THR A 35 1.96 -1.72 16.83
CA THR A 35 0.89 -2.34 16.02
C THR A 35 1.26 -2.33 14.53
N LEU A 36 0.65 -3.24 13.75
CA LEU A 36 0.79 -3.25 12.29
C LEU A 36 0.34 -1.92 11.67
N SER A 37 -0.73 -1.31 12.20
CA SER A 37 -1.18 0.02 11.76
C SER A 37 -0.13 1.10 12.02
N LYS A 38 0.52 1.08 13.20
CA LYS A 38 1.60 2.02 13.53
C LYS A 38 2.82 1.80 12.64
N ALA A 39 3.25 0.55 12.46
CA ALA A 39 4.36 0.22 11.57
C ALA A 39 4.10 0.64 10.12
N PHE A 40 2.87 0.44 9.64
CA PHE A 40 2.45 0.82 8.29
C PHE A 40 2.38 2.34 8.09
N SER A 41 1.76 3.06 9.03
CA SER A 41 1.60 4.52 8.99
C SER A 41 2.94 5.27 9.05
N GLU A 42 3.87 4.80 9.87
CA GLU A 42 5.23 5.34 9.98
C GLU A 42 6.21 4.78 8.94
N SER A 43 5.77 3.82 8.12
CA SER A 43 6.58 3.20 7.07
C SER A 43 7.88 2.57 7.61
N LEU A 44 7.78 1.82 8.72
CA LEU A 44 8.94 1.19 9.35
C LEU A 44 9.45 0.02 8.50
N ASN A 45 10.72 0.07 8.11
CA ASN A 45 11.37 -0.91 7.24
C ASN A 45 11.50 -2.27 7.92
N ILE A 46 11.88 -2.30 9.20
CA ILE A 46 12.20 -3.53 9.90
C ILE A 46 10.96 -4.41 10.13
N PRO A 47 9.82 -3.89 10.63
CA PRO A 47 8.56 -4.63 10.64
C PRO A 47 8.17 -5.19 9.27
N ALA A 48 8.30 -4.42 8.20
CA ALA A 48 7.96 -4.88 6.84
C ALA A 48 8.78 -6.10 6.42
N ILE A 49 10.10 -6.09 6.72
CA ILE A 49 10.99 -7.21 6.46
C ILE A 49 10.60 -8.42 7.31
N LYS A 50 10.41 -8.25 8.62
CA LYS A 50 10.02 -9.34 9.53
C LYS A 50 8.72 -10.01 9.10
N ILE A 51 7.74 -9.22 8.67
CA ILE A 51 6.48 -9.72 8.12
C ILE A 51 6.75 -10.55 6.87
N SER A 52 7.49 -10.00 5.90
CA SER A 52 7.85 -10.70 4.65
C SER A 52 8.57 -12.03 4.92
N GLU A 53 9.54 -12.06 5.84
CA GLU A 53 10.24 -13.28 6.22
C GLU A 53 9.32 -14.29 6.91
N SER A 54 8.39 -13.82 7.74
CA SER A 54 7.47 -14.71 8.48
C SER A 54 6.44 -15.41 7.60
N ILE A 55 6.01 -14.77 6.50
CA ILE A 55 5.00 -15.30 5.58
C ILE A 55 5.62 -15.99 4.37
N GLY A 56 6.88 -15.70 4.06
CA GLY A 56 7.62 -16.21 2.92
C GLY A 56 7.66 -15.23 1.75
N ARG A 57 8.88 -15.05 1.20
CA ARG A 57 9.14 -14.11 0.08
C ARG A 57 8.49 -14.54 -1.23
N ASP A 58 8.40 -15.84 -1.48
CA ASP A 58 7.70 -16.41 -2.64
C ASP A 58 6.23 -16.01 -2.63
N TYR A 59 5.62 -16.09 -1.44
CA TYR A 59 4.24 -15.70 -1.24
C TYR A 59 4.03 -14.20 -1.53
N VAL A 60 4.91 -13.34 -0.99
CA VAL A 60 4.89 -11.88 -1.27
C VAL A 60 5.02 -11.60 -2.77
N SER A 61 5.93 -12.30 -3.43
CA SER A 61 6.20 -12.18 -4.87
C SER A 61 4.99 -12.57 -5.71
N GLU A 62 4.34 -13.68 -5.38
CA GLU A 62 3.14 -14.14 -6.09
C GLU A 62 1.93 -13.24 -5.84
N LEU A 63 1.77 -12.76 -4.62
CA LEU A 63 0.74 -11.78 -4.31
C LEU A 63 0.93 -10.49 -5.11
N ALA A 64 2.16 -9.96 -5.18
CA ALA A 64 2.44 -8.76 -5.97
C ALA A 64 2.05 -8.95 -7.45
N LYS A 65 2.38 -10.11 -8.04
CA LYS A 65 1.93 -10.50 -9.40
C LYS A 65 0.42 -10.50 -9.54
N ARG A 66 -0.31 -11.03 -8.55
CA ARG A 66 -1.78 -11.03 -8.54
C ARG A 66 -2.38 -9.62 -8.52
N PHE A 67 -1.70 -8.67 -7.87
CA PHE A 67 -2.03 -7.23 -7.92
C PHE A 67 -1.64 -6.54 -9.24
N GLY A 68 -1.03 -7.26 -10.19
CA GLY A 68 -0.54 -6.68 -11.45
C GLY A 68 0.81 -5.99 -11.33
N LEU A 69 1.54 -6.18 -10.23
CA LEU A 69 2.88 -5.63 -10.02
C LEU A 69 3.94 -6.67 -10.36
N PHE A 70 5.08 -6.20 -10.85
CA PHE A 70 6.32 -6.96 -11.05
C PHE A 70 6.12 -8.27 -11.85
N SER A 71 6.42 -8.24 -13.14
CA SER A 71 6.44 -9.46 -13.96
C SER A 71 7.45 -10.49 -13.41
N ASN A 72 8.59 -10.03 -12.87
CA ASN A 72 9.59 -10.87 -12.22
C ASN A 72 10.18 -10.20 -10.96
N PRO A 73 9.48 -10.26 -9.80
CA PRO A 73 9.93 -9.66 -8.56
C PRO A 73 11.22 -10.33 -8.05
N SER A 74 12.12 -9.54 -7.46
CA SER A 74 13.33 -10.07 -6.83
C SER A 74 12.99 -10.91 -5.59
N ASN A 75 13.52 -12.12 -5.46
CA ASN A 75 13.25 -12.99 -4.29
C ASN A 75 14.17 -12.72 -3.06
N GLY A 76 14.80 -11.55 -3.03
CA GLY A 76 15.63 -11.10 -1.91
C GLY A 76 14.78 -10.50 -0.78
N PRO A 77 15.29 -10.41 0.46
CA PRO A 77 14.52 -9.86 1.58
C PRO A 77 14.23 -8.35 1.41
N ALA A 78 14.98 -7.69 0.54
CA ALA A 78 14.76 -6.29 0.17
C ALA A 78 13.47 -6.07 -0.65
N ILE A 79 12.79 -7.13 -1.11
CA ILE A 79 11.46 -7.01 -1.76
C ILE A 79 10.47 -6.26 -0.88
N ALA A 80 10.53 -6.45 0.44
CA ALA A 80 9.69 -5.76 1.41
C ALA A 80 9.94 -4.24 1.47
N LEU A 81 11.05 -3.77 0.90
CA LEU A 81 11.45 -2.37 0.84
C LEU A 81 11.22 -1.73 -0.54
N GLY A 82 10.62 -2.47 -1.49
CA GLY A 82 10.31 -1.94 -2.82
C GLY A 82 11.51 -1.88 -3.77
N THR A 83 12.37 -2.90 -3.77
CA THR A 83 13.52 -2.97 -4.70
C THR A 83 13.16 -3.37 -6.14
N SER A 84 11.91 -3.74 -6.39
CA SER A 84 11.43 -4.06 -7.74
C SER A 84 10.79 -2.81 -8.38
N GLU A 85 11.09 -2.55 -9.65
CA GLU A 85 10.54 -1.41 -10.39
C GLU A 85 9.10 -1.68 -10.82
N ALA A 86 8.23 -0.66 -10.72
CA ALA A 86 6.86 -0.69 -11.21
C ALA A 86 6.54 0.64 -11.91
N THR A 87 5.66 0.60 -12.90
CA THR A 87 5.14 1.83 -13.50
C THR A 87 4.12 2.47 -12.55
N LEU A 88 3.94 3.80 -12.67
CA LEU A 88 2.95 4.52 -11.87
C LEU A 88 1.53 3.98 -12.10
N ILE A 89 1.21 3.60 -13.35
CA ILE A 89 -0.13 3.12 -13.70
C ILE A 89 -0.41 1.74 -13.09
N ASP A 90 0.58 0.84 -13.03
CA ASP A 90 0.44 -0.46 -12.37
C ASP A 90 0.22 -0.29 -10.87
N LEU A 91 0.96 0.63 -10.23
CA LEU A 91 0.79 0.95 -8.81
C LEU A 91 -0.59 1.52 -8.52
N VAL A 92 -1.10 2.43 -9.35
CA VAL A 92 -2.46 2.95 -9.24
C VAL A 92 -3.50 1.83 -9.40
N GLY A 93 -3.32 0.92 -10.36
CA GLY A 93 -4.19 -0.25 -10.53
C GLY A 93 -4.20 -1.19 -9.32
N ALA A 94 -3.04 -1.43 -8.71
CA ALA A 94 -2.93 -2.23 -7.50
C ALA A 94 -3.67 -1.59 -6.32
N TYR A 95 -3.59 -0.27 -6.16
CA TYR A 95 -4.32 0.45 -5.11
C TYR A 95 -5.82 0.54 -5.41
N ALA A 96 -6.21 0.63 -6.68
CA ALA A 96 -7.60 0.56 -7.10
C ALA A 96 -8.22 -0.80 -6.76
N THR A 97 -7.45 -1.89 -6.86
CA THR A 97 -7.85 -3.23 -6.39
C THR A 97 -8.18 -3.24 -4.89
N ILE A 98 -7.39 -2.54 -4.06
CA ILE A 98 -7.67 -2.39 -2.63
C ILE A 98 -8.98 -1.61 -2.42
N LEU A 99 -9.14 -0.47 -3.09
CA LEU A 99 -10.35 0.37 -2.99
C LEU A 99 -11.60 -0.38 -3.48
N ASN A 100 -11.46 -1.25 -4.48
CA ASN A 100 -12.51 -2.10 -5.05
C ASN A 100 -12.77 -3.37 -4.22
N SER A 101 -12.68 -3.27 -2.88
CA SER A 101 -12.92 -4.39 -1.95
C SER A 101 -12.10 -5.66 -2.23
N GLY A 102 -10.92 -5.51 -2.84
CA GLY A 102 -10.02 -6.62 -3.16
C GLY A 102 -10.23 -7.26 -4.53
N TYR A 103 -11.15 -6.76 -5.36
CA TYR A 103 -11.36 -7.22 -6.73
C TYR A 103 -10.40 -6.52 -7.70
N LYS A 104 -9.69 -7.30 -8.52
CA LYS A 104 -8.62 -6.80 -9.40
C LYS A 104 -9.13 -5.70 -10.32
N VAL A 105 -8.43 -4.57 -10.33
CA VAL A 105 -8.67 -3.49 -11.28
C VAL A 105 -7.49 -3.40 -12.24
N GLU A 106 -7.78 -3.52 -13.54
CA GLU A 106 -6.82 -3.25 -14.61
C GLU A 106 -7.10 -1.84 -15.18
N PRO A 107 -6.15 -0.90 -15.09
CA PRO A 107 -6.30 0.42 -15.68
C PRO A 107 -6.48 0.35 -17.19
N PHE A 108 -7.40 1.14 -17.75
CA PHE A 108 -7.68 1.19 -19.18
C PHE A 108 -7.98 2.63 -19.61
N GLY A 109 -7.71 2.93 -20.88
CA GLY A 109 -7.95 4.26 -21.48
C GLY A 109 -9.06 4.30 -22.54
N TRP A 110 -9.80 3.19 -22.71
CA TRP A 110 -10.84 3.06 -23.74
C TRP A 110 -11.98 2.15 -23.26
N GLU A 111 -13.21 2.47 -23.64
CA GLU A 111 -14.40 1.66 -23.26
C GLU A 111 -15.00 0.90 -24.44
N THR A 112 -15.15 1.58 -25.58
CA THR A 112 -15.69 0.98 -26.80
C THR A 112 -14.95 1.50 -28.03
N LEU A 113 -14.69 0.59 -28.97
CA LEU A 113 -14.20 0.92 -30.31
C LEU A 113 -15.35 0.70 -31.30
N LYS A 114 -15.70 1.73 -32.07
CA LYS A 114 -16.80 1.70 -33.04
C LYS A 114 -16.33 2.16 -34.41
N LEU A 115 -16.84 1.54 -35.47
CA LEU A 115 -16.56 1.98 -36.83
C LEU A 115 -17.31 3.29 -37.14
N LYS A 116 -16.64 4.24 -37.80
CA LYS A 116 -17.25 5.53 -38.16
C LYS A 116 -18.54 5.38 -38.99
N LYS A 117 -18.59 4.36 -39.86
CA LYS A 117 -19.74 4.05 -40.73
C LYS A 117 -20.86 3.26 -40.04
N ASN A 118 -20.55 2.49 -38.99
CA ASN A 118 -21.53 1.73 -38.21
C ASN A 118 -21.33 2.00 -36.72
N LYS A 119 -22.03 3.01 -36.20
CA LYS A 119 -21.96 3.42 -34.78
C LYS A 119 -22.83 2.57 -33.86
N ARG A 120 -23.67 1.69 -34.41
CA ARG A 120 -24.66 0.92 -33.62
C ARG A 120 -24.03 -0.32 -32.99
N GLU A 121 -23.02 -0.90 -33.62
CA GLU A 121 -22.35 -2.10 -33.12
C GLU A 121 -20.89 -1.79 -32.74
N PRO A 122 -20.48 -2.06 -31.49
CA PRO A 122 -19.08 -1.96 -31.10
C PRO A 122 -18.27 -3.07 -31.76
N LEU A 123 -17.11 -2.70 -32.31
CA LEU A 123 -16.11 -3.64 -32.82
C LEU A 123 -15.39 -4.33 -31.66
N MET A 124 -15.12 -3.57 -30.59
CA MET A 124 -14.59 -4.07 -29.33
C MET A 124 -15.23 -3.27 -28.19
N ALA A 125 -15.49 -3.95 -27.08
CA ALA A 125 -15.92 -3.34 -25.82
C ALA A 125 -15.05 -3.87 -24.69
N LYS A 126 -14.92 -3.10 -23.62
CA LYS A 126 -14.27 -3.57 -22.40
C LYS A 126 -14.97 -4.85 -21.92
N SER A 127 -14.18 -5.84 -21.51
CA SER A 127 -14.70 -7.07 -20.93
C SER A 127 -15.52 -6.77 -19.67
N GLU A 128 -16.71 -7.37 -19.58
CA GLU A 128 -17.56 -7.37 -18.38
C GLU A 128 -17.29 -8.60 -17.48
N ALA A 129 -16.25 -9.39 -17.79
CA ALA A 129 -15.89 -10.55 -16.98
C ALA A 129 -15.73 -10.13 -15.51
N PRO A 130 -16.29 -10.90 -14.56
CA PRO A 130 -16.21 -10.55 -13.15
C PRO A 130 -14.74 -10.46 -12.72
N ASP A 131 -14.41 -9.36 -12.07
CA ASP A 131 -13.05 -9.10 -11.58
C ASP A 131 -12.59 -10.27 -10.69
N LYS A 132 -11.33 -10.69 -10.83
CA LYS A 132 -10.77 -11.73 -9.97
C LYS A 132 -10.57 -11.16 -8.57
N GLN A 133 -11.12 -11.83 -7.54
CA GLN A 133 -10.84 -11.44 -6.16
C GLN A 133 -9.40 -11.79 -5.78
N ILE A 134 -8.63 -10.78 -5.38
CA ILE A 134 -7.22 -10.90 -5.00
C ILE A 134 -7.07 -11.03 -3.48
N ILE A 135 -7.84 -10.24 -2.74
CA ILE A 135 -7.91 -10.28 -1.27
C ILE A 135 -9.38 -10.22 -0.84
N SER A 136 -9.67 -10.68 0.38
CA SER A 136 -11.03 -10.59 0.93
C SER A 136 -11.46 -9.13 1.12
N SER A 137 -12.76 -8.84 1.06
CA SER A 137 -13.28 -7.50 1.35
C SER A 137 -12.90 -7.03 2.76
N LYS A 138 -12.86 -7.96 3.72
CA LYS A 138 -12.45 -7.65 5.09
C LYS A 138 -11.00 -7.19 5.16
N THR A 139 -10.14 -7.86 4.41
CA THR A 139 -8.73 -7.51 4.29
C THR A 139 -8.55 -6.13 3.66
N ALA A 140 -9.32 -5.84 2.60
CA ALA A 140 -9.31 -4.54 1.96
C ALA A 140 -9.72 -3.44 2.95
N GLU A 141 -10.81 -3.63 3.70
CA GLU A 141 -11.26 -2.69 4.75
C GLU A 141 -10.20 -2.42 5.84
N ASP A 142 -9.53 -3.47 6.31
CA ASP A 142 -8.46 -3.37 7.31
C ASP A 142 -7.23 -2.63 6.75
N LEU A 143 -6.90 -2.86 5.48
CA LEU A 143 -5.80 -2.17 4.80
C LEU A 143 -6.13 -0.70 4.52
N ILE A 144 -7.34 -0.40 4.06
CA ILE A 144 -7.82 0.99 3.88
C ILE A 144 -7.75 1.75 5.21
N PHE A 145 -8.09 1.11 6.33
CA PHE A 145 -7.91 1.71 7.66
C PHE A 145 -6.44 2.02 7.95
N MET A 146 -5.50 1.08 7.76
CA MET A 146 -4.07 1.36 8.00
C MET A 146 -3.53 2.46 7.06
N MET A 147 -4.03 2.52 5.83
CA MET A 147 -3.67 3.56 4.85
C MET A 147 -4.25 4.94 5.20
N SER A 148 -5.41 5.02 5.86
CA SER A 148 -5.92 6.30 6.36
C SER A 148 -5.09 6.80 7.55
N GLU A 149 -4.55 5.89 8.37
CA GLU A 149 -3.62 6.24 9.45
C GLU A 149 -2.28 6.80 8.95
N VAL A 150 -1.84 6.44 7.73
CA VAL A 150 -0.68 7.08 7.09
C VAL A 150 -0.90 8.58 6.93
N ILE A 151 -2.11 8.99 6.54
CA ILE A 151 -2.46 10.40 6.32
C ILE A 151 -2.76 11.07 7.67
N ARG A 152 -3.53 10.45 8.55
CA ARG A 152 -3.91 11.05 9.84
C ARG A 152 -2.73 11.23 10.78
N ASN A 153 -1.94 10.17 10.96
CA ASN A 153 -0.98 10.06 12.05
C ASN A 153 0.44 9.77 11.57
N GLY A 154 0.63 9.39 10.31
CA GLY A 154 1.88 8.89 9.77
C GLY A 154 2.62 9.84 8.82
N THR A 155 3.27 9.23 7.84
CA THR A 155 4.17 9.89 6.87
C THR A 155 3.45 10.73 5.81
N GLY A 156 2.13 10.56 5.63
CA GLY A 156 1.34 11.18 4.56
C GLY A 156 0.54 12.41 4.98
N LYS A 157 0.82 13.03 6.13
CA LYS A 157 0.01 14.13 6.72
C LYS A 157 -0.30 15.29 5.76
N ARG A 158 0.60 15.59 4.84
CA ARG A 158 0.40 16.68 3.86
C ARG A 158 -0.69 16.37 2.84
N ALA A 159 -1.11 15.11 2.70
CA ALA A 159 -2.22 14.69 1.85
C ALA A 159 -3.59 14.78 2.54
N GLN A 160 -3.68 15.31 3.76
CA GLN A 160 -4.96 15.48 4.45
C GLN A 160 -5.90 16.37 3.61
N LEU A 161 -7.09 15.85 3.32
CA LEU A 161 -8.15 16.54 2.60
C LEU A 161 -9.26 16.92 3.59
N LEU A 162 -9.63 18.20 3.65
CA LEU A 162 -10.60 18.68 4.63
C LEU A 162 -12.00 18.12 4.33
N ASN A 163 -12.71 17.63 5.35
CA ASN A 163 -14.04 17.02 5.26
C ASN A 163 -14.12 15.70 4.48
N TRP A 164 -13.00 15.15 4.00
CA TRP A 164 -12.96 13.90 3.27
C TRP A 164 -12.18 12.83 4.03
N GLU A 165 -12.71 11.60 3.99
CA GLU A 165 -11.91 10.43 4.35
C GLU A 165 -11.03 10.05 3.17
N VAL A 166 -9.72 10.03 3.40
CA VAL A 166 -8.71 9.70 2.41
C VAL A 166 -7.73 8.70 3.00
N ALA A 167 -7.16 7.87 2.14
CA ALA A 167 -6.17 6.87 2.49
C ALA A 167 -5.06 6.88 1.46
N GLY A 168 -3.83 6.57 1.87
CA GLY A 168 -2.71 6.55 0.94
C GLY A 168 -1.43 6.01 1.54
N LYS A 169 -0.36 6.07 0.75
CA LYS A 169 0.97 5.66 1.17
C LYS A 169 2.05 6.49 0.50
N THR A 170 3.09 6.76 1.27
CA THR A 170 4.32 7.39 0.81
C THR A 170 5.31 6.35 0.28
N GLY A 171 6.05 6.69 -0.77
CA GLY A 171 7.20 5.93 -1.27
C GLY A 171 8.42 6.84 -1.37
N THR A 172 9.58 6.37 -0.92
CA THR A 172 10.87 7.08 -1.08
C THR A 172 11.94 6.03 -1.35
N SER A 173 12.62 6.14 -2.48
CA SER A 173 13.72 5.22 -2.82
C SER A 173 14.94 5.43 -1.91
N GLN A 174 15.73 4.39 -1.68
CA GLN A 174 16.91 4.44 -0.79
C GLN A 174 18.00 5.41 -1.29
N SER A 175 18.05 5.70 -2.60
CA SER A 175 18.96 6.68 -3.21
C SER A 175 18.29 8.06 -3.43
N ALA A 176 17.10 8.28 -2.87
CA ALA A 176 16.30 9.49 -3.03
C ALA A 176 16.08 9.91 -4.49
N ARG A 177 16.06 8.96 -5.44
CA ARG A 177 15.82 9.24 -6.87
C ARG A 177 14.34 9.45 -7.16
N ASP A 178 13.52 8.62 -6.51
CA ASP A 178 12.08 8.64 -6.66
C ASP A 178 11.37 8.99 -5.36
N ALA A 179 10.37 9.85 -5.47
CA ALA A 179 9.42 10.18 -4.44
C ALA A 179 7.98 9.96 -4.95
N TRP A 180 7.21 9.16 -4.22
CA TRP A 180 5.87 8.74 -4.61
C TRP A 180 4.85 9.09 -3.54
N PHE A 181 3.67 9.49 -3.97
CA PHE A 181 2.48 9.45 -3.14
C PHE A 181 1.34 8.84 -3.94
N ILE A 182 0.73 7.78 -3.42
CA ILE A 182 -0.48 7.19 -4.00
C ILE A 182 -1.55 7.22 -2.93
N GLY A 183 -2.71 7.77 -3.28
CA GLY A 183 -3.82 7.88 -2.36
C GLY A 183 -5.14 7.91 -3.08
N PHE A 184 -6.21 7.71 -2.32
CA PHE A 184 -7.57 7.70 -2.82
C PHE A 184 -8.58 8.25 -1.81
N SER A 185 -9.69 8.74 -2.34
CA SER A 185 -10.96 8.88 -1.67
C SER A 185 -11.86 7.69 -2.03
N LYS A 186 -13.15 7.74 -1.66
CA LYS A 186 -14.09 6.66 -1.97
C LYS A 186 -14.25 6.38 -3.47
N ASN A 187 -14.17 7.42 -4.32
CA ASN A 187 -14.48 7.32 -5.75
C ASN A 187 -13.29 7.60 -6.67
N TYR A 188 -12.22 8.22 -6.15
CA TYR A 188 -11.09 8.64 -6.96
C TYR A 188 -9.78 8.17 -6.37
N ILE A 189 -8.88 7.73 -7.24
CA ILE A 189 -7.51 7.37 -6.91
C ILE A 189 -6.57 8.18 -7.79
N ALA A 190 -5.48 8.66 -7.19
CA ALA A 190 -4.41 9.33 -7.90
C ALA A 190 -3.04 8.90 -7.36
N GLY A 191 -2.08 8.80 -8.26
CA GLY A 191 -0.68 8.59 -7.96
C GLY A 191 0.15 9.76 -8.47
N VAL A 192 1.08 10.23 -7.66
CA VAL A 192 2.05 11.27 -8.01
C VAL A 192 3.44 10.70 -7.85
N TRP A 193 4.24 10.85 -8.90
CA TRP A 193 5.67 10.55 -8.91
C TRP A 193 6.45 11.82 -9.17
N ILE A 194 7.58 11.95 -8.48
CA ILE A 194 8.59 12.95 -8.76
C ILE A 194 9.94 12.25 -8.81
N GLY A 195 10.67 12.51 -9.89
CA GLY A 195 12.03 12.05 -10.12
C GLY A 195 12.62 12.79 -11.32
N TYR A 196 13.91 12.62 -11.54
CA TYR A 196 14.58 13.13 -12.74
C TYR A 196 14.79 11.98 -13.74
N ASP A 197 14.52 12.22 -15.02
CA ASP A 197 14.72 11.22 -16.09
C ASP A 197 16.17 10.71 -16.17
N ASN A 198 17.13 11.53 -15.73
CA ASN A 198 18.55 11.18 -15.69
C ASN A 198 18.98 10.47 -14.39
N ASN A 199 18.05 10.03 -13.55
CA ASN A 199 18.29 9.34 -12.27
C ASN A 199 19.12 10.12 -11.25
N THR A 200 19.20 11.45 -11.38
CA THR A 200 19.84 12.29 -10.37
C THR A 200 19.06 12.22 -9.06
N PRO A 201 19.72 12.12 -7.88
CA PRO A 201 19.02 12.15 -6.59
C PRO A 201 18.27 13.46 -6.36
N LEU A 202 17.05 13.36 -5.84
CA LEU A 202 16.28 14.47 -5.31
C LEU A 202 16.95 15.00 -4.04
N ARG A 203 16.87 16.32 -3.83
CA ARG A 203 17.35 16.97 -2.61
C ARG A 203 16.17 17.46 -1.79
N GLY A 204 15.98 16.87 -0.61
CA GLY A 204 14.92 17.28 0.33
C GLY A 204 13.49 16.91 -0.08
N VAL A 205 13.31 16.08 -1.11
CA VAL A 205 11.99 15.61 -1.55
C VAL A 205 11.79 14.17 -1.07
N THR A 206 10.70 13.94 -0.35
CA THR A 206 10.24 12.62 0.07
C THR A 206 8.80 12.42 -0.40
N GLY A 207 8.32 11.17 -0.41
CA GLY A 207 6.94 10.87 -0.79
C GLY A 207 5.88 11.61 0.03
N GLY A 208 6.16 11.87 1.31
CA GLY A 208 5.29 12.63 2.21
C GLY A 208 5.40 14.15 2.07
N GLY A 209 6.31 14.65 1.24
CA GLY A 209 6.54 16.06 0.96
C GLY A 209 5.79 16.54 -0.29
N LEU A 210 6.54 16.98 -1.29
CA LEU A 210 6.00 17.57 -2.52
C LEU A 210 5.00 16.66 -3.28
N PRO A 211 5.22 15.33 -3.46
CA PRO A 211 4.24 14.47 -4.10
C PRO A 211 2.87 14.46 -3.38
N ALA A 212 2.87 14.46 -2.05
CA ALA A 212 1.65 14.50 -1.24
C ALA A 212 0.92 15.86 -1.36
N ASP A 213 1.64 16.99 -1.47
CA ASP A 213 1.01 18.29 -1.70
C ASP A 213 0.38 18.40 -3.09
N ILE A 214 1.06 17.90 -4.13
CA ILE A 214 0.52 17.86 -5.49
C ILE A 214 -0.73 16.99 -5.52
N TRP A 215 -0.67 15.81 -4.88
CA TRP A 215 -1.83 14.92 -4.75
C TRP A 215 -2.99 15.62 -4.06
N ARG A 216 -2.75 16.31 -2.92
CA ARG A 216 -3.79 17.04 -2.19
C ARG A 216 -4.44 18.09 -3.08
N THR A 217 -3.62 18.91 -3.75
CA THR A 217 -4.10 20.00 -4.61
C THR A 217 -4.97 19.48 -5.75
N ALA A 218 -4.55 18.41 -6.42
CA ALA A 218 -5.35 17.78 -7.47
C ALA A 218 -6.67 17.21 -6.93
N MET A 219 -6.63 16.58 -5.75
CA MET A 219 -7.82 16.01 -5.13
C MET A 219 -8.77 17.07 -4.60
N GLU A 220 -8.30 18.20 -4.07
CA GLU A 220 -9.14 19.36 -3.70
C GLU A 220 -9.97 19.84 -4.89
N GLU A 221 -9.35 19.98 -6.06
CA GLU A 221 -10.03 20.39 -7.29
C GLU A 221 -11.08 19.36 -7.73
N ILE A 222 -10.70 18.07 -7.77
CA ILE A 222 -11.61 16.96 -8.12
C ILE A 222 -12.83 16.92 -7.19
N HIS A 223 -12.64 17.23 -5.90
CA HIS A 223 -13.67 17.09 -4.88
C HIS A 223 -14.48 18.37 -4.61
N SER A 224 -14.14 19.49 -5.28
CA SER A 224 -14.75 20.81 -5.08
C SER A 224 -16.29 20.82 -5.14
N ASN A 225 -16.88 19.97 -5.98
CA ASN A 225 -18.34 19.89 -6.20
C ASN A 225 -18.94 18.52 -5.84
N LEU A 226 -18.22 17.71 -5.05
CA LEU A 226 -18.66 16.38 -4.65
C LEU A 226 -19.17 16.35 -3.22
N ILE A 227 -20.05 15.40 -2.92
CA ILE A 227 -20.55 15.16 -1.57
C ILE A 227 -19.56 14.23 -0.85
N PRO A 228 -19.01 14.63 0.32
CA PRO A 228 -18.16 13.78 1.13
C PRO A 228 -18.76 12.41 1.36
N THR A 229 -18.02 11.38 0.92
CA THR A 229 -18.44 9.98 1.07
C THR A 229 -17.35 9.23 1.84
N PRO A 230 -17.70 8.50 2.92
CA PRO A 230 -16.72 7.82 3.75
C PRO A 230 -16.05 6.67 3.01
N LEU A 231 -14.82 6.34 3.43
CA LEU A 231 -14.11 5.17 2.95
C LEU A 231 -14.78 3.90 3.48
N LEU A 232 -14.63 2.80 2.75
CA LEU A 232 -14.99 1.47 3.25
C LEU A 232 -13.90 0.98 4.18
N THR A 233 -13.92 1.48 5.42
CA THR A 233 -13.04 1.04 6.49
C THR A 233 -13.76 0.12 7.44
N ASN A 234 -12.99 -0.75 8.09
CA ASN A 234 -13.52 -1.55 9.19
C ASN A 234 -13.84 -0.65 10.38
N LYS A 235 -15.13 -0.35 10.59
CA LYS A 235 -15.63 0.54 11.65
C LYS A 235 -15.26 0.10 13.07
N MET A 236 -14.81 -1.15 13.27
CA MET A 236 -14.31 -1.59 14.59
C MET A 236 -13.09 -0.79 15.05
N TYR A 237 -12.31 -0.21 14.13
CA TYR A 237 -11.10 0.54 14.47
C TYR A 237 -11.31 2.06 14.52
N THR A 238 -12.39 2.58 13.94
CA THR A 238 -12.66 4.02 13.88
C THR A 238 -13.22 4.60 15.19
N GLY A 239 -13.69 3.75 16.12
CA GLY A 239 -14.31 4.15 17.39
C GLY A 239 -13.49 3.81 18.65
N LEU A 240 -12.33 3.17 18.52
CA LEU A 240 -11.48 2.84 19.66
C LEU A 240 -10.49 3.98 19.91
N GLY A 241 -10.85 4.89 20.82
CA GLY A 241 -9.83 5.52 21.65
C GLY A 241 -9.00 4.42 22.32
N THR A 242 -7.70 4.65 22.43
CA THR A 242 -6.54 3.85 22.93
C THR A 242 -6.71 2.77 24.01
N ASN A 243 -7.90 2.39 24.48
CA ASN A 243 -8.09 1.73 25.77
C ASN A 243 -8.47 0.24 25.74
N ASN A 244 -8.45 -0.45 24.59
CA ASN A 244 -8.67 -1.91 24.55
C ASN A 244 -7.60 -2.63 23.72
N ILE A 245 -6.37 -2.60 24.23
CA ILE A 245 -5.27 -3.44 23.77
C ILE A 245 -5.48 -4.83 24.38
N LYS A 246 -5.82 -5.84 23.55
CA LYS A 246 -5.64 -7.23 23.96
C LYS A 246 -4.14 -7.52 23.93
N VAL A 247 -3.52 -7.57 25.11
CA VAL A 247 -2.14 -8.03 25.28
C VAL A 247 -2.08 -9.50 24.88
N ILE A 248 -1.37 -9.81 23.79
CA ILE A 248 -1.12 -11.17 23.35
C ILE A 248 0.23 -11.59 23.95
N GLY A 249 0.20 -12.46 24.96
CA GLY A 249 1.39 -12.96 25.64
C GLY A 249 2.15 -14.03 24.84
N GLU A 250 3.46 -14.04 25.04
CA GLU A 250 4.50 -15.01 24.63
C GLU A 250 4.81 -15.24 23.13
N PRO A 251 6.11 -15.48 22.78
CA PRO A 251 6.60 -15.59 21.40
C PRO A 251 5.91 -16.65 20.53
N SER A 252 5.41 -17.72 21.15
CA SER A 252 4.74 -18.84 20.45
C SER A 252 3.31 -18.49 19.99
N SER A 253 2.66 -17.53 20.65
CA SER A 253 1.31 -17.07 20.28
C SER A 253 1.36 -15.95 19.24
N PHE A 254 2.46 -15.17 19.22
CA PHE A 254 2.78 -14.17 18.21
C PHE A 254 2.80 -14.76 16.80
N GLY A 255 3.56 -15.84 16.56
CA GLY A 255 3.62 -16.51 15.27
C GLY A 255 2.26 -17.05 14.79
N LYS A 256 1.41 -17.53 15.72
CA LYS A 256 0.04 -17.99 15.40
C LYS A 256 -0.93 -16.84 15.14
N SER A 257 -0.77 -15.69 15.79
CA SER A 257 -1.65 -14.53 15.57
C SER A 257 -1.30 -13.79 14.29
N LEU A 258 0.00 -13.52 14.09
CA LEU A 258 0.52 -12.93 12.86
C LEU A 258 0.21 -13.83 11.67
N GLY A 259 0.47 -15.14 11.80
CA GLY A 259 0.12 -16.13 10.79
C GLY A 259 -1.37 -16.19 10.48
N ARG A 260 -2.26 -16.08 11.49
CA ARG A 260 -3.71 -16.04 11.24
C ARG A 260 -4.17 -14.77 10.53
N PHE A 261 -3.61 -13.61 10.88
CA PHE A 261 -3.94 -12.37 10.18
C PHE A 261 -3.42 -12.39 8.75
N PHE A 262 -2.16 -12.75 8.55
CA PHE A 262 -1.57 -12.81 7.23
C PHE A 262 -2.21 -13.90 6.38
N ASN A 263 -2.49 -15.09 6.91
CA ASN A 263 -3.27 -16.10 6.19
C ASN A 263 -4.68 -15.60 5.81
N ARG A 264 -5.35 -14.76 6.61
CA ARG A 264 -6.62 -14.13 6.20
C ARG A 264 -6.45 -13.02 5.16
N LEU A 265 -5.35 -12.27 5.24
CA LEU A 265 -4.97 -11.25 4.27
C LEU A 265 -4.77 -11.85 2.88
N PHE A 266 -4.29 -13.09 2.82
CA PHE A 266 -3.52 -13.57 1.68
C PHE A 266 -3.96 -14.97 1.17
N ASN A 267 -4.49 -15.86 2.02
CA ASN A 267 -5.08 -17.14 1.61
C ASN A 267 -6.60 -17.07 1.46
N SER A 268 -7.11 -16.21 0.56
CA SER A 268 -8.48 -16.36 0.06
C SER A 268 -8.48 -17.34 -1.11
N ASN A 269 -8.95 -18.58 -0.87
CA ASN A 269 -9.55 -19.41 -1.92
C ASN A 269 -10.96 -18.91 -2.20
#